data_AF-A0A529KTT8-F1
#
_entry.id   AF-A0A529KTT8-F1
#
_cell.length_a   1.000
_cell.length_b   1.000
_cell.length_c   1.000
_cell.angle_alpha   90.00
_cell.angle_beta   90.00
_cell.angle_gamma   90.00
#
_symmetry.space_group_name_H-M   'P 1'
#
loop_
_entity.id
_entity.type
_entity.pdbx_description
1 polymer ?
#
loop_
_entity_poly.entity_id
_entity_poly.type
_entity_poly.pdbx_seq_one_letter_code
_entity_poly.pdbx_strand_id
1 'polypeptide(L)'
;AADATDHRPERPGINRLRMSRILDVDAEAFGHLKAILDKAGYSSLDLYEPEDQPQLNQGELWIGRAAFRKSDRFERTVFIDKEDLKNNLRAIRMAADGGNLVIAYLHHHHWASHWLQSPDWISAFARQCIDAGAAIFVSHGVPVLLPIEIYQGRPIFHSLGNFIFHSRSDIWKPNEVWESAVGLCSFDQNHRLTSLTLHPVILGGEEGLKDEVLQRRLVPHLATGAAA
;
A
#
# COMPACT_ATOMS: atom_id res chain seq x y z
N ALA A 1 -14.57 -5.92 -18.67
CA ALA A 1 -13.83 -4.94 -17.81
C ALA A 1 -12.32 -5.17 -18.00
N ALA A 2 -11.45 -4.23 -17.62
CA ALA A 2 -10.04 -4.23 -18.04
C ALA A 2 -9.11 -5.25 -17.32
N ASP A 3 -9.61 -6.06 -16.39
CA ASP A 3 -8.79 -7.02 -15.61
C ASP A 3 -9.04 -8.50 -15.96
N ALA A 4 -9.72 -8.79 -17.08
CA ALA A 4 -9.82 -10.16 -17.60
C ALA A 4 -8.43 -10.70 -17.98
N THR A 5 -8.24 -12.01 -17.83
CA THR A 5 -7.08 -12.76 -18.32
C THR A 5 -7.56 -13.97 -19.12
N ASP A 6 -6.65 -14.67 -19.81
CA ASP A 6 -6.96 -15.92 -20.53
C ASP A 6 -7.52 -17.02 -19.61
N HIS A 7 -7.37 -16.88 -18.30
CA HIS A 7 -7.76 -17.87 -17.30
C HIS A 7 -8.81 -17.36 -16.31
N ARG A 8 -9.24 -16.09 -16.42
CA ARG A 8 -10.22 -15.50 -15.50
C ARG A 8 -11.07 -14.43 -16.19
N PRO A 9 -12.41 -14.48 -16.03
CA PRO A 9 -13.27 -13.41 -16.53
C PRO A 9 -12.95 -12.07 -15.85
N GLU A 10 -13.38 -10.98 -16.48
CA GLU A 10 -13.30 -9.67 -15.85
C GLU A 10 -14.06 -9.60 -14.53
N ARG A 11 -13.63 -8.71 -13.65
CA ARG A 11 -14.30 -8.39 -12.40
C ARG A 11 -14.70 -6.92 -12.44
N PRO A 12 -15.98 -6.63 -12.74
CA PRO A 12 -16.48 -5.26 -12.74
C PRO A 12 -16.18 -4.55 -11.42
N GLY A 13 -15.74 -3.29 -11.50
CA GLY A 13 -15.42 -2.46 -10.33
C GLY A 13 -13.99 -2.58 -9.81
N ILE A 14 -13.15 -3.46 -10.37
CA ILE A 14 -11.74 -3.55 -9.98
C ILE A 14 -10.91 -2.51 -10.73
N ASN A 15 -10.31 -1.60 -9.95
CA ASN A 15 -9.32 -0.64 -10.42
C ASN A 15 -7.93 -1.07 -9.91
N ARG A 16 -7.30 -2.00 -10.64
CA ARG A 16 -6.04 -2.63 -10.23
C ARG A 16 -4.87 -1.64 -10.35
N LEU A 17 -3.90 -1.79 -9.47
CA LEU A 17 -2.56 -1.22 -9.57
C LEU A 17 -1.54 -2.36 -9.49
N ARG A 18 -1.15 -2.95 -10.63
CA ARG A 18 -0.12 -4.00 -10.64
C ARG A 18 1.17 -3.45 -10.09
N MET A 19 1.79 -4.26 -9.24
CA MET A 19 3.05 -3.95 -8.64
C MET A 19 3.97 -5.16 -8.72
N SER A 20 5.23 -4.87 -9.00
CA SER A 20 6.30 -5.86 -9.00
C SER A 20 7.34 -5.49 -7.96
N ARG A 21 7.83 -6.50 -7.23
CA ARG A 21 8.95 -6.33 -6.30
C ARG A 21 10.22 -6.69 -7.03
N ILE A 22 11.16 -5.75 -7.09
CA ILE A 22 12.49 -5.96 -7.63
C ILE A 22 13.47 -5.91 -6.47
N LEU A 23 14.24 -6.96 -6.29
CA LEU A 23 15.39 -7.01 -5.40
C LEU A 23 16.64 -6.80 -6.24
N ASP A 24 17.22 -5.63 -6.10
CA ASP A 24 18.56 -5.34 -6.60
C ASP A 24 19.55 -6.12 -5.74
N VAL A 25 20.44 -6.89 -6.38
CA VAL A 25 21.46 -7.72 -5.73
C VAL A 25 22.77 -7.64 -6.50
N ASP A 26 23.90 -7.84 -5.82
CA ASP A 26 25.21 -7.83 -6.47
C ASP A 26 25.42 -9.02 -7.43
N ALA A 27 26.53 -8.97 -8.17
CA ALA A 27 26.88 -9.99 -9.15
C ALA A 27 27.06 -11.39 -8.55
N GLU A 28 27.58 -11.47 -7.33
CA GLU A 28 27.88 -12.72 -6.64
C GLU A 28 26.58 -13.39 -6.17
N ALA A 29 25.74 -12.65 -5.46
CA ALA A 29 24.42 -13.12 -5.00
C ALA A 29 23.51 -13.49 -6.18
N PHE A 30 23.50 -12.69 -7.25
CA PHE A 30 22.78 -13.04 -8.47
C PHE A 30 23.28 -14.37 -9.07
N GLY A 31 24.59 -14.58 -9.10
CA GLY A 31 25.22 -15.83 -9.54
C GLY A 31 24.81 -17.03 -8.69
N HIS A 32 24.77 -16.86 -7.36
CA HIS A 32 24.31 -17.91 -6.44
C HIS A 32 22.83 -18.26 -6.63
N LEU A 33 21.95 -17.27 -6.77
CA LEU A 33 20.53 -17.50 -7.04
C LEU A 33 20.33 -18.31 -8.33
N LYS A 34 21.02 -17.90 -9.41
CA LYS A 34 20.99 -18.62 -10.67
C LYS A 34 21.47 -20.07 -10.51
N ALA A 35 22.60 -20.28 -9.84
CA ALA A 35 23.17 -21.61 -9.62
C ALA A 35 22.27 -22.52 -8.78
N ILE A 36 21.53 -21.97 -7.80
CA ILE A 36 20.55 -22.73 -7.01
C ILE A 36 19.41 -23.20 -7.90
N LEU A 37 18.84 -22.31 -8.72
CA LEU A 37 17.74 -22.66 -9.61
C LEU A 37 18.15 -23.69 -10.66
N ASP A 38 19.33 -23.51 -11.26
CA ASP A 38 19.90 -24.46 -12.23
C ASP A 38 20.07 -25.85 -11.59
N LYS A 39 20.61 -25.93 -10.37
CA LYS A 39 20.78 -27.21 -9.64
C LYS A 39 19.48 -27.82 -9.15
N ALA A 40 18.49 -27.00 -8.80
CA ALA A 40 17.16 -27.45 -8.41
C ALA A 40 16.32 -27.91 -9.61
N GLY A 41 16.81 -27.72 -10.85
CA GLY A 41 16.13 -28.13 -12.07
C GLY A 41 14.98 -27.21 -12.45
N TYR A 42 14.93 -25.98 -11.94
CA TYR A 42 13.93 -25.00 -12.34
C TYR A 42 14.20 -24.55 -13.78
N SER A 43 13.20 -24.73 -14.65
CA SER A 43 13.19 -24.10 -15.95
C SER A 43 12.63 -22.67 -15.86
N SER A 44 12.84 -21.88 -16.91
CA SER A 44 12.20 -20.58 -17.05
C SER A 44 10.67 -20.64 -17.03
N LEU A 45 10.07 -21.79 -17.36
CA LEU A 45 8.63 -22.05 -17.27
C LEU A 45 8.18 -22.29 -15.82
N ASP A 46 9.01 -22.93 -14.98
CA ASP A 46 8.70 -23.20 -13.56
C ASP A 46 8.78 -21.94 -12.69
N LEU A 47 9.53 -20.93 -13.16
CA LEU A 47 9.68 -19.62 -12.51
C LEU A 47 8.60 -18.61 -12.95
N TYR A 48 7.85 -18.95 -13.99
CA TYR A 48 6.80 -18.11 -14.55
C TYR A 48 5.48 -18.38 -13.81
N GLU A 49 5.09 -17.48 -12.89
CA GLU A 49 3.69 -17.43 -12.46
C GLU A 49 2.88 -16.68 -13.54
N PRO A 50 1.80 -17.28 -14.10
CA PRO A 50 1.04 -16.71 -15.21
C PRO A 50 0.36 -15.37 -14.92
N GLU A 51 0.22 -14.99 -13.66
CA GLU A 51 -0.52 -13.79 -13.27
C GLU A 51 0.43 -12.61 -13.00
N ASP A 52 0.32 -11.59 -13.86
CA ASP A 52 0.77 -10.21 -13.62
C ASP A 52 2.28 -9.96 -13.54
N GLN A 53 3.14 -10.90 -13.94
CA GLN A 53 4.58 -10.64 -14.02
C GLN A 53 4.94 -9.82 -15.27
N PRO A 54 5.63 -8.67 -15.13
CA PRO A 54 6.10 -7.91 -16.28
C PRO A 54 7.17 -8.71 -17.05
N GLN A 55 7.34 -8.36 -18.33
CA GLN A 55 8.34 -9.00 -19.19
C GLN A 55 9.74 -8.88 -18.56
N LEU A 56 10.45 -10.01 -18.49
CA LEU A 56 11.84 -10.07 -18.06
C LEU A 56 12.73 -9.20 -18.95
N ASN A 57 13.46 -8.27 -18.35
CA ASN A 57 14.58 -7.64 -19.04
C ASN A 57 15.82 -8.55 -19.00
N GLN A 58 16.78 -8.33 -19.90
CA GLN A 58 18.07 -9.01 -19.81
C GLN A 58 18.76 -8.68 -18.48
N GLY A 59 19.14 -9.71 -17.71
CA GLY A 59 19.77 -9.54 -16.40
C GLY A 59 18.83 -9.57 -15.20
N GLU A 60 17.56 -9.94 -15.40
CA GLU A 60 16.58 -10.20 -14.34
C GLU A 60 16.28 -11.71 -14.20
N LEU A 61 15.94 -12.13 -13.00
CA LEU A 61 15.56 -13.50 -12.64
C LEU A 61 14.31 -13.46 -11.77
N TRP A 62 13.22 -14.13 -12.17
CA TRP A 62 12.03 -14.23 -11.32
C TRP A 62 12.11 -15.45 -10.41
N ILE A 63 11.71 -15.28 -9.15
CA ILE A 63 11.46 -16.37 -8.21
C ILE A 63 10.14 -16.07 -7.52
N GLY A 64 9.07 -16.75 -7.95
CA GLY A 64 7.70 -16.41 -7.56
C GLY A 64 7.40 -14.93 -7.85
N ARG A 65 6.80 -14.21 -6.90
CA ARG A 65 6.37 -12.80 -7.06
C ARG A 65 7.47 -11.74 -6.89
N ALA A 66 8.73 -12.11 -7.08
CA ALA A 66 9.86 -11.19 -6.93
C ALA A 66 10.84 -11.36 -8.09
N ALA A 67 11.23 -10.23 -8.68
CA ALA A 67 12.32 -10.16 -9.65
C ALA A 67 13.61 -9.88 -8.89
N PHE A 68 14.67 -10.55 -9.27
CA PHE A 68 16.03 -10.25 -8.84
C PHE A 68 16.73 -9.59 -10.00
N ARG A 69 17.34 -8.44 -9.78
CA ARG A 69 18.06 -7.68 -10.81
C ARG A 69 19.49 -7.50 -10.38
N LYS A 70 20.42 -7.79 -11.30
CA LYS A 70 21.84 -7.54 -11.06
C LYS A 70 22.09 -6.04 -10.94
N SER A 71 22.72 -5.63 -9.85
CA SER A 71 22.97 -4.24 -9.45
C SER A 71 24.30 -4.13 -8.69
N ASP A 72 24.70 -2.93 -8.29
CA ASP A 72 25.86 -2.66 -7.41
C ASP A 72 25.46 -2.49 -5.93
N ARG A 73 24.18 -2.67 -5.63
CA ARG A 73 23.55 -2.45 -4.32
C ARG A 73 22.53 -3.51 -3.99
N PHE A 74 22.24 -3.66 -2.69
CA PHE A 74 21.14 -4.47 -2.17
C PHE A 74 19.96 -3.59 -1.80
N GLU A 75 18.93 -3.58 -2.64
CA GLU A 75 17.77 -2.71 -2.44
C GLU A 75 16.48 -3.40 -2.88
N ARG A 76 15.39 -3.12 -2.16
CA ARG A 76 14.06 -3.58 -2.55
C ARG A 76 13.27 -2.43 -3.15
N THR A 77 13.06 -2.50 -4.46
CA THR A 77 12.29 -1.52 -5.23
C THR A 77 10.89 -2.06 -5.54
N VAL A 78 9.88 -1.18 -5.56
CA VAL A 78 8.54 -1.48 -6.06
C VAL A 78 8.35 -0.76 -7.39
N PHE A 79 7.94 -1.50 -8.41
CA PHE A 79 7.57 -0.95 -9.71
C PHE A 79 6.07 -1.03 -9.90
N ILE A 80 5.44 0.09 -10.25
CA ILE A 80 4.02 0.16 -10.60
C ILE A 80 3.89 0.00 -12.12
N ASP A 81 2.99 -0.87 -12.56
CA ASP A 81 2.68 -1.01 -13.99
C ASP A 81 2.23 0.34 -14.59
N LYS A 82 2.87 0.73 -15.70
CA LYS A 82 2.68 2.06 -16.29
C LYS A 82 1.28 2.25 -16.85
N GLU A 83 0.66 1.19 -17.37
CA GLU A 83 -0.68 1.27 -17.94
C GLU A 83 -1.73 1.36 -16.84
N ASP A 84 -1.60 0.55 -15.79
CA ASP A 84 -2.46 0.64 -14.61
C ASP A 84 -2.34 2.02 -13.95
N LEU A 85 -1.13 2.53 -13.76
CA LEU A 85 -0.89 3.89 -13.23
C LEU A 85 -1.60 4.94 -14.09
N LYS A 86 -1.39 4.92 -15.41
CA LYS A 86 -2.01 5.87 -16.34
C LYS A 86 -3.54 5.80 -16.27
N ASN A 87 -4.11 4.60 -16.18
CA ASN A 87 -5.56 4.41 -16.11
C ASN A 87 -6.14 4.95 -14.79
N ASN A 88 -5.47 4.69 -13.67
CA ASN A 88 -5.85 5.21 -12.35
C ASN A 88 -5.84 6.75 -12.33
N LEU A 89 -4.74 7.36 -12.76
CA LEU A 89 -4.60 8.82 -12.79
C LEU A 89 -5.61 9.49 -13.75
N ARG A 90 -5.88 8.85 -14.90
CA ARG A 90 -6.92 9.33 -15.82
C ARG A 90 -8.30 9.31 -15.17
N ALA A 91 -8.66 8.25 -14.45
CA ALA A 91 -9.96 8.15 -13.78
C ALA A 91 -10.13 9.25 -12.71
N ILE A 92 -9.09 9.51 -11.92
CA ILE A 92 -9.06 10.62 -10.95
C ILE A 92 -9.28 11.96 -11.66
N ARG A 93 -8.53 12.21 -12.75
CA ARG A 93 -8.63 13.46 -13.50
C ARG A 93 -10.00 13.68 -14.11
N MET A 94 -10.58 12.66 -14.74
CA MET A 94 -11.93 12.75 -15.30
C MET A 94 -12.97 13.08 -14.23
N ALA A 95 -12.87 12.47 -13.04
CA ALA A 95 -13.78 12.77 -11.93
C ALA A 95 -13.60 14.21 -11.41
N ALA A 96 -12.36 14.67 -11.29
CA ALA A 96 -12.03 16.03 -10.83
C ALA A 96 -12.46 17.10 -11.84
N ASP A 97 -12.21 16.90 -13.15
CA ASP A 97 -12.63 17.79 -14.23
C ASP A 97 -14.16 17.90 -14.33
N GLY A 98 -14.88 16.87 -13.87
CA GLY A 98 -16.33 16.88 -13.69
C GLY A 98 -16.83 17.67 -12.47
N GLY A 99 -15.94 18.31 -11.70
CA GLY A 99 -16.28 19.12 -10.53
C GLY A 99 -16.52 18.32 -9.25
N ASN A 100 -16.10 17.05 -9.17
CA ASN A 100 -16.31 16.22 -7.99
C ASN A 100 -15.18 16.39 -6.96
N LEU A 101 -15.52 16.25 -5.67
CA LEU A 101 -14.55 16.04 -4.61
C LEU A 101 -14.04 14.59 -4.67
N VAL A 102 -12.81 14.39 -5.15
CA VAL A 102 -12.26 13.05 -5.40
C VAL A 102 -11.38 12.59 -4.23
N ILE A 103 -11.69 11.41 -3.70
CA ILE A 103 -10.83 10.69 -2.74
C ILE A 103 -10.14 9.55 -3.49
N ALA A 104 -8.80 9.61 -3.58
CA ALA A 104 -8.01 8.49 -4.07
C ALA A 104 -7.68 7.55 -2.89
N TYR A 105 -8.04 6.28 -3.03
CA TYR A 105 -7.90 5.29 -1.95
C TYR A 105 -7.02 4.12 -2.39
N LEU A 106 -6.06 3.73 -1.57
CA LEU A 106 -5.16 2.61 -1.80
C LEU A 106 -5.23 1.58 -0.67
N HIS A 107 -5.34 0.31 -1.04
CA HIS A 107 -5.02 -0.82 -0.16
C HIS A 107 -3.73 -1.48 -0.63
N HIS A 108 -2.76 -1.71 0.25
CA HIS A 108 -1.53 -2.42 -0.12
C HIS A 108 -0.92 -3.23 1.03
N HIS A 109 -0.23 -4.32 0.69
CA HIS A 109 0.59 -5.12 1.62
C HIS A 109 2.10 -5.02 1.31
N HIS A 110 2.50 -3.93 0.65
CA HIS A 110 3.91 -3.64 0.33
C HIS A 110 4.49 -2.68 1.38
N TRP A 111 4.87 -3.21 2.54
CA TRP A 111 5.37 -2.42 3.67
C TRP A 111 6.85 -2.10 3.53
N ALA A 112 7.32 -1.04 4.19
CA ALA A 112 8.74 -0.74 4.35
C ALA A 112 9.41 -1.84 5.21
N SER A 113 10.75 -1.91 5.20
CA SER A 113 11.50 -2.82 6.09
C SER A 113 11.20 -2.54 7.56
N HIS A 114 11.00 -1.27 7.88
CA HIS A 114 10.40 -0.82 9.13
C HIS A 114 8.95 -0.41 8.90
N TRP A 115 7.99 -1.24 9.29
CA TRP A 115 6.55 -1.05 9.05
C TRP A 115 5.93 0.25 9.61
N LEU A 116 6.61 0.96 10.52
CA LEU A 116 6.18 2.28 11.00
C LEU A 116 6.58 3.42 10.04
N GLN A 117 7.21 3.10 8.90
CA GLN A 117 7.55 4.06 7.86
C GLN A 117 6.69 3.83 6.61
N SER A 118 6.31 4.92 5.96
CA SER A 118 5.69 4.86 4.64
C SER A 118 6.77 4.60 3.59
N PRO A 119 6.64 3.56 2.74
CA PRO A 119 7.47 3.39 1.56
C PRO A 119 7.44 4.61 0.62
N ASP A 120 8.59 5.01 0.10
CA ASP A 120 8.72 6.16 -0.81
C ASP A 120 7.80 6.06 -2.04
N TRP A 121 7.58 4.84 -2.56
CA TRP A 121 6.72 4.62 -3.72
C TRP A 121 5.26 5.02 -3.43
N ILE A 122 4.78 4.89 -2.19
CA ILE A 122 3.42 5.31 -1.80
C ILE A 122 3.35 6.83 -1.81
N SER A 123 4.34 7.50 -1.23
CA SER A 123 4.44 8.95 -1.25
C SER A 123 4.45 9.49 -2.68
N ALA A 124 5.23 8.87 -3.57
CA ALA A 124 5.27 9.24 -4.98
C ALA A 124 3.93 8.99 -5.70
N PHE A 125 3.26 7.87 -5.43
CA PHE A 125 1.96 7.56 -6.01
C PHE A 125 0.85 8.50 -5.49
N ALA A 126 0.84 8.78 -4.18
CA ALA A 126 -0.11 9.68 -3.54
C ALA A 126 -0.03 11.10 -4.12
N ARG A 127 1.19 11.63 -4.29
CA ARG A 127 1.39 12.94 -4.93
C ARG A 127 0.90 12.97 -6.37
N GLN A 128 1.16 11.91 -7.15
CA GLN A 128 0.61 11.79 -8.51
C GLN A 128 -0.92 11.77 -8.52
N CYS A 129 -1.57 11.10 -7.56
CA CYS A 129 -3.02 11.14 -7.41
C CYS A 129 -3.53 12.56 -7.10
N ILE A 130 -2.86 13.28 -6.21
CA ILE A 130 -3.19 14.68 -5.91
C ILE A 130 -3.00 15.58 -7.14
N ASP A 131 -1.88 15.42 -7.86
CA ASP A 131 -1.58 16.13 -9.11
C ASP A 131 -2.60 15.79 -10.22
N ALA A 132 -3.15 14.58 -10.21
CA ALA A 132 -4.21 14.17 -11.12
C ALA A 132 -5.56 14.85 -10.83
N GLY A 133 -5.78 15.34 -9.59
CA GLY A 133 -6.99 16.06 -9.20
C GLY A 133 -7.64 15.56 -7.91
N ALA A 134 -7.07 14.54 -7.25
CA ALA A 134 -7.60 14.09 -5.96
C ALA A 134 -7.51 15.20 -4.92
N ALA A 135 -8.57 15.38 -4.15
CA ALA A 135 -8.65 16.30 -3.02
C ALA A 135 -8.02 15.70 -1.75
N ILE A 136 -8.02 14.37 -1.65
CA ILE A 136 -7.44 13.59 -0.55
C ILE A 136 -6.85 12.31 -1.14
N PHE A 137 -5.71 11.89 -0.59
CA PHE A 137 -5.23 10.51 -0.72
C PHE A 137 -5.31 9.80 0.62
N VAL A 138 -5.85 8.57 0.64
CA VAL A 138 -5.92 7.73 1.83
C VAL A 138 -5.38 6.35 1.50
N SER A 139 -4.49 5.83 2.33
CA SER A 139 -4.00 4.46 2.21
C SER A 139 -4.31 3.66 3.48
N HIS A 140 -4.33 2.34 3.32
CA HIS A 140 -4.30 1.38 4.41
C HIS A 140 -3.66 0.06 3.93
N GLY A 141 -3.49 -0.88 4.87
CA GLY A 141 -2.98 -2.23 4.61
C GLY A 141 -1.64 -2.51 5.27
N VAL A 142 -0.90 -1.47 5.64
CA VAL A 142 -0.01 -1.52 6.82
C VAL A 142 -0.88 -1.31 8.06
N PRO A 143 -0.86 -2.22 9.04
CA PRO A 143 -1.88 -2.24 10.09
C PRO A 143 -1.60 -1.21 11.19
N VAL A 144 -0.96 -0.08 10.91
CA VAL A 144 -0.57 0.95 11.89
C VAL A 144 -0.88 2.35 11.35
N LEU A 145 -0.97 3.34 12.24
CA LEU A 145 -0.98 4.74 11.85
C LEU A 145 0.35 5.15 11.24
N LEU A 146 0.29 5.84 10.09
CA LEU A 146 1.46 6.44 9.45
C LEU A 146 1.28 7.96 9.33
N PRO A 147 2.35 8.71 9.00
CA PRO A 147 2.30 10.16 8.93
C PRO A 147 1.19 10.71 8.02
N ILE A 148 0.76 11.92 8.33
CA ILE A 148 -0.11 12.73 7.47
C ILE A 148 0.77 13.78 6.81
N GLU A 149 0.67 13.88 5.50
CA GLU A 149 1.37 14.88 4.70
C GLU A 149 0.34 15.87 4.11
N ILE A 150 0.65 17.16 4.11
CA ILE A 150 -0.12 18.16 3.34
C ILE A 150 0.67 18.52 2.08
N TYR A 151 0.17 18.11 0.93
CA TYR A 151 0.78 18.36 -0.37
C TYR A 151 -0.14 19.23 -1.23
N GLN A 152 0.35 20.36 -1.72
CA GLN A 152 -0.44 21.34 -2.51
C GLN A 152 -1.74 21.82 -1.81
N GLY A 153 -1.73 21.83 -0.47
CA GLY A 153 -2.90 22.17 0.34
C GLY A 153 -3.93 21.05 0.45
N ARG A 154 -3.56 19.80 0.16
CA ARG A 154 -4.43 18.61 0.20
C ARG A 154 -3.80 17.51 1.06
N PRO A 155 -4.58 16.82 1.91
CA PRO A 155 -4.04 15.84 2.82
C PRO A 155 -3.77 14.49 2.13
N ILE A 156 -2.67 13.88 2.54
CA ILE A 156 -2.23 12.52 2.21
C ILE A 156 -2.13 11.76 3.53
N PHE A 157 -3.02 10.80 3.74
CA PHE A 157 -2.97 9.87 4.87
C PHE A 157 -2.25 8.61 4.43
N HIS A 158 -0.99 8.45 4.85
CA HIS A 158 -0.17 7.30 4.45
C HIS A 158 -0.67 5.96 5.04
N SER A 159 -1.35 6.03 6.18
CA SER A 159 -2.16 4.95 6.75
C SER A 159 -2.98 5.51 7.92
N LEU A 160 -4.28 5.22 7.95
CA LEU A 160 -5.16 5.54 9.09
C LEU A 160 -5.19 4.43 10.15
N GLY A 161 -4.37 3.38 10.01
CA GLY A 161 -4.43 2.21 10.88
C GLY A 161 -5.73 1.42 10.67
N ASN A 162 -6.09 0.59 11.65
CA ASN A 162 -7.26 -0.27 11.54
C ASN A 162 -8.48 0.33 12.24
N PHE A 163 -9.60 0.46 11.52
CA PHE A 163 -10.87 0.86 12.13
C PHE A 163 -11.69 -0.34 12.64
N ILE A 164 -11.48 -1.52 12.04
CA ILE A 164 -12.00 -2.81 12.49
C ILE A 164 -10.87 -3.82 12.27
N PHE A 165 -10.47 -4.51 13.33
CA PHE A 165 -9.42 -5.53 13.25
C PHE A 165 -9.72 -6.67 14.22
N HIS A 166 -9.50 -7.90 13.76
CA HIS A 166 -9.61 -9.08 14.61
C HIS A 166 -8.53 -10.07 14.24
N SER A 167 -7.77 -10.52 15.23
CA SER A 167 -6.73 -11.52 15.01
C SER A 167 -6.51 -12.38 16.25
N ARG A 168 -6.02 -13.59 16.01
CA ARG A 168 -5.54 -14.51 17.05
C ARG A 168 -4.01 -14.65 17.02
N SER A 169 -3.35 -13.97 16.09
CA SER A 169 -1.92 -14.13 15.89
C SER A 169 -1.14 -13.13 16.73
N ASP A 170 -0.16 -13.67 17.47
CA ASP A 170 0.69 -12.91 18.37
C ASP A 170 1.54 -11.85 17.67
N ILE A 171 1.74 -11.96 16.36
CA ILE A 171 2.48 -10.96 15.58
C ILE A 171 1.77 -9.59 15.57
N TRP A 172 0.48 -9.55 15.93
CA TRP A 172 -0.33 -8.33 16.00
C TRP A 172 -0.56 -7.82 17.42
N LYS A 173 0.22 -8.29 18.41
CA LYS A 173 0.17 -7.77 19.78
C LYS A 173 0.58 -6.29 19.96
N PRO A 174 1.52 -5.71 19.17
CA PRO A 174 1.93 -4.32 19.36
C PRO A 174 0.73 -3.35 19.34
N ASN A 175 0.75 -2.36 20.23
CA ASN A 175 -0.38 -1.43 20.43
C ASN A 175 -0.69 -0.61 19.17
N GLU A 176 0.34 -0.27 18.39
CA GLU A 176 0.23 0.50 17.15
C GLU A 176 -0.72 -0.17 16.15
N VAL A 177 -0.91 -1.50 16.27
CA VAL A 177 -1.86 -2.25 15.42
C VAL A 177 -3.32 -1.96 15.76
N TRP A 178 -3.58 -1.54 16.99
CA TRP A 178 -4.90 -1.32 17.57
C TRP A 178 -5.22 0.16 17.72
N GLU A 179 -4.31 1.03 17.28
CA GLU A 179 -4.46 2.47 17.23
C GLU A 179 -4.83 2.91 15.81
N SER A 180 -5.75 3.87 15.72
CA SER A 180 -6.29 4.41 14.46
C SER A 180 -6.75 5.84 14.66
N ALA A 181 -7.24 6.48 13.61
CA ALA A 181 -7.81 7.81 13.68
C ALA A 181 -8.94 7.97 12.65
N VAL A 182 -9.95 8.75 13.02
CA VAL A 182 -10.95 9.28 12.09
C VAL A 182 -10.59 10.73 11.79
N GLY A 183 -10.34 11.03 10.51
CA GLY A 183 -10.06 12.39 10.04
C GLY A 183 -11.32 13.10 9.54
N LEU A 184 -11.69 14.21 10.16
CA LEU A 184 -12.72 15.12 9.68
C LEU A 184 -12.07 16.26 8.90
N CYS A 185 -12.27 16.29 7.58
CA CYS A 185 -11.66 17.27 6.68
C CYS A 185 -12.71 18.23 6.11
N SER A 186 -12.40 19.52 6.06
CA SER A 186 -13.19 20.52 5.31
C SER A 186 -12.37 21.09 4.15
N PHE A 187 -13.05 21.42 3.05
CA PHE A 187 -12.41 21.90 1.83
C PHE A 187 -13.04 23.19 1.32
N ASP A 188 -12.23 24.04 0.68
CA ASP A 188 -12.71 25.18 -0.09
C ASP A 188 -13.22 24.77 -1.49
N GLN A 189 -13.69 25.76 -2.25
CA GLN A 189 -14.16 25.60 -3.63
C GLN A 189 -13.09 25.11 -4.62
N ASN A 190 -11.80 25.17 -4.26
CA ASN A 190 -10.68 24.65 -5.06
C ASN A 190 -10.20 23.28 -4.57
N HIS A 191 -10.98 22.64 -3.69
CA HIS A 191 -10.65 21.38 -3.03
C HIS A 191 -9.34 21.45 -2.25
N ARG A 192 -9.04 22.59 -1.64
CA ARG A 192 -7.93 22.75 -0.68
C ARG A 192 -8.45 22.62 0.74
N LEU A 193 -7.67 21.96 1.57
CA LEU A 193 -7.98 21.71 2.98
C LEU A 193 -8.02 23.03 3.74
N THR A 194 -9.15 23.29 4.40
CA THR A 194 -9.34 24.45 5.28
C THR A 194 -9.29 24.08 6.75
N SER A 195 -9.69 22.85 7.09
CA SER A 195 -9.56 22.31 8.44
C SER A 195 -9.39 20.79 8.42
N LEU A 196 -8.62 20.28 9.38
CA LEU A 196 -8.47 18.87 9.67
C LEU A 196 -8.57 18.67 11.18
N THR A 197 -9.53 17.87 11.60
CA THR A 197 -9.65 17.40 12.98
C THR A 197 -9.42 15.90 12.99
N LEU A 198 -8.53 15.43 13.86
CA LEU A 198 -8.26 14.01 14.06
C LEU A 198 -8.95 13.55 15.34
N HIS A 199 -9.68 12.46 15.24
CA HIS A 199 -10.28 11.75 16.37
C HIS A 199 -9.54 10.42 16.54
N PRO A 200 -8.62 10.30 17.51
CA PRO A 200 -7.90 9.07 17.74
C PRO A 200 -8.86 7.96 18.18
N VAL A 201 -8.57 6.74 17.74
CA VAL A 201 -9.37 5.55 17.96
C VAL A 201 -8.50 4.44 18.49
N ILE A 202 -8.97 3.74 19.52
CA ILE A 202 -8.34 2.55 20.08
C ILE A 202 -9.32 1.38 19.95
N LEU A 203 -8.91 0.34 19.25
CA LEU A 203 -9.67 -0.89 19.10
C LEU A 203 -9.65 -1.69 20.42
N GLY A 204 -10.83 -1.89 21.01
CA GLY A 204 -10.99 -2.46 22.35
C GLY A 204 -10.83 -1.47 23.49
N GLY A 205 -10.57 -0.20 23.21
CA GLY A 205 -10.35 0.85 24.20
C GLY A 205 -9.04 0.69 24.98
N GLU A 206 -8.76 1.65 25.87
CA GLU A 206 -7.50 1.70 26.64
C GLU A 206 -7.30 0.47 27.53
N GLU A 207 -8.37 -0.06 28.14
CA GLU A 207 -8.29 -1.30 28.91
C GLU A 207 -8.05 -2.52 28.02
N GLY A 208 -8.60 -2.52 26.80
CA GLY A 208 -8.37 -3.59 25.82
C GLY A 208 -6.91 -3.70 25.38
N LEU A 209 -6.16 -2.59 25.34
CA LEU A 209 -4.72 -2.59 25.05
C LEU A 209 -3.91 -3.33 26.13
N LYS A 210 -4.40 -3.39 27.37
CA LYS A 210 -3.78 -4.13 28.48
C LYS A 210 -4.14 -5.62 28.48
N ASP A 211 -5.17 -6.02 27.74
CA ASP A 211 -5.58 -7.42 27.62
C ASP A 211 -4.69 -8.15 26.60
N GLU A 212 -4.09 -9.25 27.03
CA GLU A 212 -3.28 -10.14 26.18
C GLU A 212 -4.12 -10.95 25.19
N VAL A 213 -5.43 -11.07 25.44
CA VAL A 213 -6.39 -11.79 24.60
C VAL A 213 -6.96 -10.83 23.54
N LEU A 214 -6.24 -10.71 22.42
CA LEU A 214 -6.56 -9.81 21.29
C LEU A 214 -8.03 -9.90 20.80
N GLN A 215 -8.65 -11.07 20.89
CA GLN A 215 -10.00 -11.31 20.43
C GLN A 215 -11.07 -10.55 21.22
N ARG A 216 -10.73 -10.02 22.40
CA ARG A 216 -11.64 -9.22 23.23
C ARG A 216 -11.66 -7.74 22.85
N ARG A 217 -10.75 -7.31 21.94
CA ARG A 217 -10.73 -5.96 21.37
C ARG A 217 -11.75 -5.88 20.23
N LEU A 218 -13.03 -5.75 20.58
CA LEU A 218 -14.13 -6.00 19.63
C LEU A 218 -14.54 -4.78 18.79
N VAL A 219 -14.52 -3.59 19.38
CA VAL A 219 -15.08 -2.38 18.77
C VAL A 219 -14.12 -1.20 18.85
N PRO A 220 -14.18 -0.24 17.91
CA PRO A 220 -13.45 1.01 18.02
C PRO A 220 -14.02 1.89 19.14
N HIS A 221 -13.13 2.43 19.96
CA HIS A 221 -13.45 3.46 20.96
C HIS A 221 -12.71 4.74 20.59
N LEU A 222 -13.37 5.90 20.72
CA LEU A 222 -12.65 7.17 20.72
C LEU A 222 -11.68 7.19 21.90
N ALA A 223 -10.41 7.51 21.64
CA ALA A 223 -9.46 7.76 22.71
C ALA A 223 -9.81 9.08 23.39
N THR A 224 -9.62 9.16 24.71
CA THR A 224 -9.94 10.35 25.49
C THR A 224 -8.85 10.62 26.52
N GLY A 225 -8.74 11.86 27.01
CA GLY A 225 -7.78 12.19 28.07
C GLY A 225 -6.32 12.03 27.63
N ALA A 226 -5.51 11.30 28.40
CA ALA A 226 -4.08 11.15 28.15
C ALA A 226 -3.75 10.22 26.96
N ALA A 227 -4.73 9.46 26.47
CA ALA A 227 -4.57 8.56 25.33
C ALA A 227 -4.98 9.20 23.98
N ALA A 228 -5.49 10.44 24.00
CA ALA A 228 -5.90 11.20 22.82
C ALA A 228 -4.78 12.11 22.27
#